data_AF-A0A2E9DZH5-F1
#
_entry.id   AF-A0A2E9DZH5-F1
#
_cell.length_a   1.000
_cell.length_b   1.000
_cell.length_c   1.000
_cell.angle_alpha   90.00
_cell.angle_beta   90.00
_cell.angle_gamma   90.00
#
_symmetry.space_group_name_H-M   'P 1'
#
loop_
_entity.id
_entity.type
_entity.pdbx_description
1 polymer ?
#
loop_
_entity_poly.entity_id
_entity_poly.type
_entity_poly.pdbx_seq_one_letter_code
_entity_poly.pdbx_strand_id
1 'polypeptide(L)'
;MVIISFAALLFIVAEENGYSFMDIFSSEEKDDETNENSEIIEEKDNETNENSEITNSSSDPDPISRDCLDHDGLARHDHAVLKIFINGEQELIPANIGIMTEICNQQGEEMHAVHTHDSSGRLHIESNEPIDIPIGVFFDIWGQHFDETGIFEYRVNSTHELVMTVGNNTVDSYDDYLLVNTSEVIEIRYQSRE
;
A
#
# COMPACT_ATOMS: atom_id res chain seq x y z
N MET A 1 41.48 14.67 7.55
CA MET A 1 40.40 15.30 6.76
C MET A 1 39.16 14.47 7.02
N VAL A 2 38.32 14.95 7.94
CA VAL A 2 37.16 14.23 8.48
C VAL A 2 35.93 14.88 7.87
N ILE A 3 35.08 14.11 7.19
CA ILE A 3 33.74 14.54 6.81
C ILE A 3 32.79 13.52 7.42
N ILE A 4 32.12 13.96 8.47
CA ILE A 4 31.08 13.24 9.20
C ILE A 4 29.74 13.54 8.52
N SER A 5 29.00 12.45 8.31
CA SER A 5 27.55 12.28 8.17
C SER A 5 26.66 13.52 8.35
N PHE A 6 25.81 13.78 7.35
CA PHE A 6 24.65 14.65 7.47
C PHE A 6 23.41 13.81 7.80
N ALA A 7 23.07 13.73 9.08
CA ALA A 7 21.75 13.32 9.55
C ALA A 7 20.94 14.57 9.92
N ALA A 8 19.64 14.49 9.63
CA ALA A 8 18.64 15.53 9.66
C ALA A 8 18.56 16.36 10.96
N LEU A 9 18.23 17.65 10.83
CA LEU A 9 17.62 18.42 11.89
C LEU A 9 16.67 19.48 11.31
N LEU A 10 15.36 19.21 11.39
CA LEU A 10 14.30 20.19 11.22
C LEU A 10 13.45 20.11 12.50
N PHE A 11 13.84 20.88 13.50
CA PHE A 11 13.02 21.20 14.67
C PHE A 11 12.85 22.71 14.69
N ILE A 12 11.66 23.18 14.32
CA ILE A 12 11.22 24.55 14.61
C ILE A 12 10.24 24.49 15.77
N VAL A 13 10.52 25.38 16.71
CA VAL A 13 9.99 25.55 18.06
C VAL A 13 8.51 25.95 18.07
N ALA A 14 7.74 25.36 18.98
CA ALA A 14 6.49 25.94 19.49
C ALA A 14 6.49 25.77 21.02
N GLU A 15 7.02 26.76 21.72
CA GLU A 15 6.78 26.94 23.16
C GLU A 15 6.33 28.39 23.36
N GLU A 16 5.02 28.56 23.44
CA GLU A 16 4.35 29.50 24.33
C GLU A 16 2.89 29.02 24.42
N ASN A 17 2.46 28.66 25.64
CA ASN A 17 1.22 27.99 26.06
C ASN A 17 1.42 26.50 26.40
N GLY A 18 2.13 26.25 27.50
CA GLY A 18 2.43 24.91 28.03
C GLY A 18 1.20 24.08 28.36
N TYR A 19 0.82 23.22 27.43
CA TYR A 19 -0.16 22.16 27.63
C TYR A 19 0.54 20.79 27.51
N SER A 20 0.42 19.99 28.58
CA SER A 20 0.96 18.64 28.65
C SER A 20 -0.04 17.65 28.08
N PHE A 21 0.44 16.68 27.29
CA PHE A 21 -0.36 15.64 26.62
C PHE A 21 -1.15 14.72 27.57
N MET A 22 -0.92 14.83 28.88
CA MET A 22 -1.64 14.08 29.94
C MET A 22 -2.91 14.78 30.46
N ASP A 23 -3.18 16.04 30.10
CA ASP A 23 -4.34 16.79 30.64
C ASP A 23 -5.64 16.59 29.81
N ILE A 24 -5.60 15.84 28.71
CA ILE A 24 -6.79 15.57 27.86
C ILE A 24 -7.66 14.43 28.40
N PHE A 25 -7.11 13.55 29.24
CA PHE A 25 -7.83 12.37 29.74
C PHE A 25 -7.93 12.38 31.27
N SER A 26 -8.69 13.34 31.82
CA SER A 26 -9.11 13.25 33.22
C SER A 26 -10.30 14.17 33.51
N SER A 27 -11.51 13.60 33.56
CA SER A 27 -12.53 13.99 34.55
C SER A 27 -13.70 12.99 34.58
N GLU A 28 -13.70 12.12 35.59
CA GLU A 28 -14.88 11.67 36.33
C GLU A 28 -15.18 12.78 37.40
N GLU A 29 -16.37 13.06 37.94
CA GLU A 29 -17.64 12.34 38.14
C GLU A 29 -18.70 13.30 38.80
N LYS A 30 -20.01 12.95 38.71
CA LYS A 30 -21.11 13.09 39.74
C LYS A 30 -21.76 14.48 40.05
N ASP A 31 -23.07 14.67 40.33
CA ASP A 31 -24.28 13.88 40.66
C ASP A 31 -25.59 14.72 40.45
N ASP A 32 -26.74 14.02 40.32
CA ASP A 32 -28.06 14.27 40.96
C ASP A 32 -29.35 14.70 40.17
N GLU A 33 -30.35 13.80 40.29
CA GLU A 33 -31.83 13.83 40.31
C GLU A 33 -32.80 14.65 39.39
N THR A 34 -33.68 13.88 38.72
CA THR A 34 -35.16 14.00 38.55
C THR A 34 -35.85 14.85 37.44
N ASN A 35 -36.77 14.14 36.76
CA ASN A 35 -38.17 14.47 36.42
C ASN A 35 -38.58 14.78 34.95
N GLU A 36 -39.82 14.38 34.65
CA GLU A 36 -40.48 14.06 33.38
C GLU A 36 -40.81 15.19 32.37
N ASN A 37 -41.05 14.74 31.12
CA ASN A 37 -41.93 15.26 30.06
C ASN A 37 -41.60 16.57 29.31
N SER A 38 -41.46 16.48 27.98
CA SER A 38 -42.32 17.16 26.98
C SER A 38 -41.59 17.56 25.68
N GLU A 39 -42.21 17.20 24.55
CA GLU A 39 -42.19 17.86 23.23
C GLU A 39 -40.91 17.89 22.36
N ILE A 40 -40.98 17.03 21.34
CA ILE A 40 -40.61 17.18 19.91
C ILE A 40 -40.00 18.54 19.51
N ILE A 41 -38.76 18.50 19.03
CA ILE A 41 -38.31 19.36 17.93
C ILE A 41 -37.60 18.44 16.92
N GLU A 42 -38.17 18.37 15.71
CA GLU A 42 -37.50 17.80 14.53
C GLU A 42 -36.36 18.74 14.12
N GLU A 43 -35.12 18.35 14.36
CA GLU A 43 -33.97 18.92 13.65
C GLU A 43 -33.39 17.87 12.71
N LYS A 44 -33.51 18.18 11.41
CA LYS A 44 -32.90 17.44 10.32
C LYS A 44 -31.40 17.74 10.33
N ASP A 45 -30.65 16.92 11.01
CA ASP A 45 -29.20 16.91 10.87
C ASP A 45 -28.81 15.93 9.77
N ASN A 46 -28.99 16.44 8.54
CA ASN A 46 -28.41 15.88 7.34
C ASN A 46 -26.96 16.36 7.22
N GLU A 47 -26.06 15.74 7.97
CA GLU A 47 -24.61 15.81 7.74
C GLU A 47 -24.00 14.46 8.15
N THR A 48 -24.16 13.46 7.29
CA THR A 48 -23.20 12.34 7.25
C THR A 48 -21.87 12.91 6.77
N ASN A 49 -21.03 13.30 7.73
CA ASN A 49 -19.60 13.45 7.52
C ASN A 49 -19.04 12.03 7.32
N GLU A 50 -19.24 11.49 6.12
CA GLU A 50 -18.48 10.34 5.64
C GLU A 50 -17.04 10.81 5.45
N ASN A 51 -16.25 10.68 6.52
CA ASN A 51 -14.84 10.40 6.35
C ASN A 51 -14.77 9.01 5.70
N SER A 52 -14.98 8.97 4.38
CA SER A 52 -14.91 7.75 3.57
C SER A 52 -13.47 7.28 3.66
N GLU A 53 -13.22 6.30 4.53
CA GLU A 53 -11.93 5.65 4.60
C GLU A 53 -11.62 5.09 3.21
N ILE A 54 -10.56 5.62 2.61
CA ILE A 54 -10.05 5.11 1.35
C ILE A 54 -9.64 3.65 1.61
N THR A 55 -10.34 2.71 0.99
CA THR A 55 -10.07 1.27 1.14
C THR A 55 -8.69 0.95 0.56
N ASN A 56 -7.90 0.15 1.29
CA ASN A 56 -6.59 -0.32 0.84
C ASN A 56 -6.62 -1.85 0.74
N SER A 57 -6.41 -2.39 -0.46
CA SER A 57 -6.43 -3.83 -0.72
C SER A 57 -5.33 -4.57 0.04
N SER A 58 -4.19 -3.92 0.29
CA SER A 58 -3.08 -4.50 1.07
C SER A 58 -3.40 -4.68 2.57
N SER A 59 -4.60 -4.31 3.03
CA SER A 59 -5.04 -4.54 4.41
C SER A 59 -5.52 -5.97 4.66
N ASP A 60 -5.84 -6.72 3.59
CA ASP A 60 -6.16 -8.15 3.63
C ASP A 60 -5.26 -8.89 2.62
N PRO A 61 -3.95 -9.02 2.93
CA PRO A 61 -2.96 -9.46 1.95
C PRO A 61 -3.10 -10.96 1.63
N ASP A 62 -2.79 -11.33 0.39
CA ASP A 62 -2.75 -12.72 -0.04
C ASP A 62 -1.78 -13.54 0.84
N PRO A 63 -2.10 -14.77 1.26
CA PRO A 63 -1.22 -15.60 2.08
C PRO A 63 0.20 -15.79 1.51
N ILE A 64 0.36 -15.84 0.17
CA ILE A 64 1.66 -15.97 -0.52
C ILE A 64 2.56 -14.76 -0.21
N SER A 65 1.99 -13.59 0.09
CA SER A 65 2.77 -12.41 0.52
C SER A 65 3.57 -12.66 1.79
N ARG A 66 3.34 -13.74 2.53
CA ARG A 66 4.04 -14.10 3.77
C ARG A 66 5.04 -15.23 3.59
N ASP A 67 5.13 -15.81 2.39
CA ASP A 67 6.09 -16.87 2.10
C ASP A 67 7.49 -16.28 2.00
N CYS A 68 8.39 -16.80 2.83
CA CYS A 68 9.79 -16.42 2.86
C CYS A 68 10.65 -17.45 2.12
N LEU A 69 11.68 -16.98 1.43
CA LEU A 69 12.60 -17.79 0.64
C LEU A 69 14.01 -17.22 0.65
N ASP A 70 14.95 -18.06 0.22
CA ASP A 70 16.31 -17.67 -0.18
C ASP A 70 16.48 -17.85 -1.71
N HIS A 71 17.66 -17.57 -2.25
CA HIS A 71 17.92 -17.74 -3.69
C HIS A 71 18.23 -19.20 -4.11
N ASP A 72 18.26 -20.15 -3.18
CA ASP A 72 18.78 -21.49 -3.39
C ASP A 72 17.66 -22.53 -3.52
N GLY A 73 17.81 -23.49 -4.45
CA GLY A 73 16.89 -24.62 -4.57
C GLY A 73 15.46 -24.28 -5.03
N LEU A 74 15.23 -23.05 -5.51
CA LEU A 74 13.93 -22.57 -5.97
C LEU A 74 13.34 -23.46 -7.08
N ALA A 75 12.05 -23.80 -6.94
CA ALA A 75 11.28 -24.48 -7.98
C ALA A 75 10.90 -23.51 -9.11
N ARG A 76 10.80 -22.21 -8.79
CA ARG A 76 10.47 -21.15 -9.73
C ARG A 76 11.35 -19.93 -9.50
N HIS A 77 11.87 -19.36 -10.59
CA HIS A 77 12.63 -18.12 -10.59
C HIS A 77 12.43 -17.42 -11.95
N ASP A 78 11.50 -16.47 -11.98
CA ASP A 78 11.17 -15.65 -13.15
C ASP A 78 11.39 -14.16 -12.86
N HIS A 79 11.36 -13.35 -13.91
CA HIS A 79 11.44 -11.89 -13.80
C HIS A 79 10.34 -11.20 -14.60
N ALA A 80 9.77 -10.14 -14.06
CA ALA A 80 8.87 -9.24 -14.77
C ALA A 80 9.40 -7.80 -14.70
N VAL A 81 8.91 -6.93 -15.58
CA VAL A 81 9.16 -5.48 -15.49
C VAL A 81 7.83 -4.78 -15.31
N LEU A 82 7.70 -4.07 -14.19
CA LEU A 82 6.54 -3.26 -13.85
C LEU A 82 6.86 -1.78 -14.02
N LYS A 83 5.97 -1.05 -14.66
CA LYS A 83 5.98 0.42 -14.72
C LYS A 83 4.63 0.95 -14.25
N ILE A 84 4.68 1.98 -13.43
CA ILE A 84 3.50 2.66 -12.90
C ILE A 84 3.55 4.11 -13.35
N PHE A 85 2.44 4.60 -13.88
CA PHE A 85 2.28 6.00 -14.28
C PHE A 85 1.05 6.60 -13.62
N ILE A 86 1.24 7.77 -13.00
CA ILE A 86 0.17 8.57 -12.42
C ILE A 86 0.09 9.87 -13.22
N ASN A 87 -1.02 10.07 -13.93
CA ASN A 87 -1.26 11.25 -14.77
C ASN A 87 -0.12 11.56 -15.76
N GLY A 88 0.53 10.51 -16.27
CA GLY A 88 1.64 10.60 -17.23
C GLY A 88 3.03 10.76 -16.59
N GLU A 89 3.12 10.91 -15.27
CA GLU A 89 4.39 10.89 -14.54
C GLU A 89 4.70 9.47 -14.08
N GLN A 90 5.94 9.01 -14.27
CA GLN A 90 6.34 7.67 -13.88
C GLN A 90 6.63 7.61 -12.38
N GLU A 91 5.94 6.74 -11.66
CA GLU A 91 6.24 6.41 -10.27
C GLU A 91 7.36 5.37 -10.21
N LEU A 92 8.37 5.65 -9.40
CA LEU A 92 9.49 4.73 -9.22
C LEU A 92 9.15 3.70 -8.16
N ILE A 93 9.41 2.43 -8.50
CA ILE A 93 9.33 1.32 -7.54
C ILE A 93 10.62 1.33 -6.71
N PRO A 94 10.56 1.42 -5.37
CA PRO A 94 11.73 1.33 -4.52
C PRO A 94 12.54 0.04 -4.68
N ALA A 95 13.84 0.13 -4.41
CA ALA A 95 14.70 -1.04 -4.25
C ALA A 95 14.41 -1.76 -2.93
N ASN A 96 14.70 -3.06 -2.86
CA ASN A 96 14.61 -3.89 -1.66
C ASN A 96 13.19 -4.05 -1.10
N ILE A 97 12.15 -3.88 -1.93
CA ILE A 97 10.80 -4.27 -1.51
C ILE A 97 10.79 -5.78 -1.33
N GLY A 98 10.25 -6.25 -0.21
CA GLY A 98 10.18 -7.67 0.09
C GLY A 98 11.51 -8.30 0.47
N ILE A 99 12.53 -7.52 0.85
CA ILE A 99 13.81 -8.03 1.35
C ILE A 99 14.04 -7.55 2.79
N MET A 100 14.44 -8.46 3.68
CA MET A 100 14.75 -8.18 5.09
C MET A 100 13.61 -7.45 5.82
N THR A 101 12.37 -7.88 5.56
CA THR A 101 11.17 -7.27 6.15
C THR A 101 10.96 -7.78 7.59
N GLU A 102 9.98 -7.24 8.30
CA GLU A 102 9.60 -7.78 9.61
C GLU A 102 9.09 -9.24 9.56
N ILE A 103 8.63 -9.69 8.38
CA ILE A 103 8.11 -11.05 8.17
C ILE A 103 9.25 -11.98 7.73
N CYS A 104 10.05 -11.56 6.76
CA CYS A 104 11.14 -12.34 6.18
C CYS A 104 12.50 -11.72 6.53
N ASN A 105 13.01 -12.06 7.71
CA ASN A 105 14.33 -11.64 8.20
C ASN A 105 15.07 -12.73 9.01
N GLN A 106 14.71 -14.00 8.80
CA GLN A 106 15.15 -15.08 9.67
C GLN A 106 15.84 -16.20 8.89
N GLN A 107 16.94 -16.71 9.46
CA GLN A 107 17.53 -18.02 9.15
C GLN A 107 17.78 -18.32 7.65
N GLY A 108 18.13 -17.31 6.85
CA GLY A 108 18.46 -17.46 5.43
C GLY A 108 17.30 -17.17 4.48
N GLU A 109 16.06 -17.20 4.96
CA GLU A 109 14.85 -16.87 4.20
C GLU A 109 14.52 -15.38 4.34
N GLU A 110 15.28 -14.55 3.63
CA GLU A 110 15.31 -13.10 3.79
C GLU A 110 14.46 -12.35 2.76
N MET A 111 13.75 -13.07 1.89
CA MET A 111 13.01 -12.47 0.79
C MET A 111 11.60 -13.04 0.68
N HIS A 112 10.67 -12.20 0.24
CA HIS A 112 9.33 -12.62 -0.12
C HIS A 112 9.27 -13.19 -1.55
N ALA A 113 8.19 -13.93 -1.83
CA ALA A 113 7.92 -14.55 -3.13
C ALA A 113 7.98 -13.59 -4.33
N VAL A 114 7.64 -12.31 -4.13
CA VAL A 114 7.86 -11.25 -5.13
C VAL A 114 8.61 -10.09 -4.50
N HIS A 115 9.75 -9.70 -5.07
CA HIS A 115 10.62 -8.67 -4.48
C HIS A 115 11.42 -7.89 -5.53
N THR A 116 12.07 -6.79 -5.11
CA THR A 116 12.95 -5.97 -5.96
C THR A 116 14.35 -5.86 -5.38
N HIS A 117 15.39 -5.86 -6.22
CA HIS A 117 16.77 -5.55 -5.79
C HIS A 117 17.18 -4.11 -6.10
N ASP A 118 16.49 -3.46 -7.03
CA ASP A 118 16.77 -2.09 -7.45
C ASP A 118 15.48 -1.34 -7.84
N SER A 119 15.64 -0.10 -8.29
CA SER A 119 14.54 0.79 -8.67
C SER A 119 14.19 0.78 -10.17
N SER A 120 14.66 -0.21 -10.93
CA SER A 120 14.34 -0.35 -12.36
C SER A 120 12.89 -0.80 -12.64
N GLY A 121 12.17 -1.23 -11.59
CA GLY A 121 10.86 -1.88 -11.70
C GLY A 121 10.94 -3.36 -12.07
N ARG A 122 12.13 -3.96 -12.03
CA ARG A 122 12.30 -5.39 -12.25
C ARG A 122 11.88 -6.19 -11.01
N LEU A 123 10.78 -6.91 -11.14
CA LEU A 123 10.26 -7.83 -10.14
C LEU A 123 10.98 -9.18 -10.26
N HIS A 124 11.43 -9.71 -9.13
CA HIS A 124 11.81 -11.11 -8.97
C HIS A 124 10.60 -11.90 -8.52
N ILE A 125 10.33 -13.03 -9.17
CA ILE A 125 9.20 -13.91 -8.87
C ILE A 125 9.79 -15.27 -8.56
N GLU A 126 9.84 -15.61 -7.29
CA GLU A 126 10.58 -16.75 -6.77
C GLU A 126 9.68 -17.57 -5.86
N SER A 127 9.80 -18.89 -5.93
CA SER A 127 9.05 -19.79 -5.03
C SER A 127 9.73 -21.14 -4.90
N ASN A 128 9.58 -21.72 -3.71
CA ASN A 128 9.98 -23.09 -3.40
C ASN A 128 9.04 -24.13 -4.04
N GLU A 129 7.87 -23.70 -4.53
CA GLU A 129 6.88 -24.53 -5.19
C GLU A 129 6.56 -24.00 -6.61
N PRO A 130 6.13 -24.85 -7.56
CA PRO A 130 5.77 -24.43 -8.91
C PRO A 130 4.36 -23.82 -8.94
N ILE A 131 4.20 -22.68 -8.26
CA ILE A 131 2.92 -21.97 -8.14
C ILE A 131 2.88 -20.73 -9.03
N ASP A 132 1.67 -20.39 -9.47
CA ASP A 132 1.37 -19.11 -10.13
C ASP A 132 1.09 -18.06 -9.06
N ILE A 133 1.68 -16.88 -9.22
CA ILE A 133 1.64 -15.78 -8.23
C ILE A 133 0.96 -14.58 -8.90
N PRO A 134 -0.13 -14.05 -8.33
CA PRO A 134 -0.76 -12.83 -8.82
C PRO A 134 0.11 -11.60 -8.53
N ILE A 135 0.02 -10.57 -9.36
CA ILE A 135 0.76 -9.32 -9.15
C ILE A 135 0.33 -8.60 -7.87
N GLY A 136 -0.90 -8.80 -7.40
CA GLY A 136 -1.41 -8.28 -6.13
C GLY A 136 -0.51 -8.63 -4.94
N VAL A 137 0.10 -9.83 -4.93
CA VAL A 137 1.06 -10.25 -3.90
C VAL A 137 2.23 -9.27 -3.77
N PHE A 138 2.72 -8.69 -4.87
CA PHE A 138 3.78 -7.68 -4.81
C PHE A 138 3.30 -6.40 -4.12
N PHE A 139 2.08 -5.96 -4.43
CA PHE A 139 1.48 -4.76 -3.84
C PHE A 139 1.16 -4.96 -2.36
N ASP A 140 0.76 -6.17 -1.96
CA ASP A 140 0.61 -6.56 -0.56
C ASP A 140 1.93 -6.48 0.22
N ILE A 141 3.01 -7.05 -0.35
CA ILE A 141 4.36 -6.98 0.23
C ILE A 141 4.84 -5.54 0.33
N TRP A 142 4.53 -4.71 -0.67
CA TRP A 142 4.87 -3.28 -0.67
C TRP A 142 3.97 -2.46 0.28
N GLY A 143 2.81 -2.99 0.68
CA GLY A 143 1.82 -2.28 1.50
C GLY A 143 1.09 -1.18 0.73
N GLN A 144 0.91 -1.36 -0.57
CA GLN A 144 0.26 -0.41 -1.45
C GLN A 144 -1.05 -0.98 -1.98
N HIS A 145 -2.07 -0.15 -2.04
CA HIS A 145 -3.32 -0.55 -2.70
C HIS A 145 -3.09 -0.73 -4.20
N PHE A 146 -3.61 -1.82 -4.72
CA PHE A 146 -3.80 -2.07 -6.14
C PHE A 146 -4.92 -3.08 -6.31
N ASP A 147 -5.96 -2.72 -7.05
CA ASP A 147 -7.06 -3.57 -7.53
C ASP A 147 -7.80 -2.82 -8.65
N GLU A 148 -8.95 -3.31 -9.11
CA GLU A 148 -9.75 -2.63 -10.15
C GLU A 148 -10.27 -1.24 -9.73
N THR A 149 -10.25 -0.92 -8.44
CA THR A 149 -10.74 0.34 -7.88
C THR A 149 -9.68 1.43 -7.84
N GLY A 150 -8.39 1.08 -7.94
CA GLY A 150 -7.32 2.09 -7.89
C GLY A 150 -5.91 1.57 -7.67
N ILE A 151 -5.01 2.53 -7.43
CA ILE A 151 -3.61 2.29 -7.08
C ILE A 151 -3.14 3.37 -6.09
N PHE A 152 -2.38 2.99 -5.07
CA PHE A 152 -1.96 3.90 -3.98
C PHE A 152 -3.16 4.62 -3.34
N GLU A 153 -3.16 5.95 -3.30
CA GLU A 153 -4.29 6.80 -2.90
C GLU A 153 -5.26 7.15 -4.06
N TYR A 154 -4.89 6.84 -5.31
CA TYR A 154 -5.67 7.19 -6.49
C TYR A 154 -6.82 6.21 -6.71
N ARG A 155 -8.04 6.72 -6.88
CA ARG A 155 -9.26 5.90 -7.04
C ARG A 155 -9.96 6.23 -8.35
N VAL A 156 -10.35 5.16 -9.06
CA VAL A 156 -11.15 5.23 -10.28
C VAL A 156 -12.46 5.96 -9.98
N ASN A 157 -12.84 6.90 -10.85
CA ASN A 157 -14.06 7.69 -10.69
C ASN A 157 -14.59 8.14 -12.05
N SER A 158 -15.52 9.11 -12.07
CA SER A 158 -16.13 9.63 -13.30
C SER A 158 -15.16 10.38 -14.22
N THR A 159 -14.03 10.85 -13.70
CA THR A 159 -13.04 11.65 -14.43
C THR A 159 -11.72 10.93 -14.67
N HIS A 160 -11.42 9.89 -13.90
CA HIS A 160 -10.18 9.13 -14.00
C HIS A 160 -10.42 7.62 -14.04
N GLU A 161 -9.50 6.92 -14.69
CA GLU A 161 -9.48 5.47 -14.83
C GLU A 161 -8.12 4.90 -14.51
N LEU A 162 -8.10 3.60 -14.22
CA LEU A 162 -6.92 2.78 -14.10
C LEU A 162 -6.88 1.87 -15.34
N VAL A 163 -5.76 1.84 -16.03
CA VAL A 163 -5.54 0.99 -17.20
C VAL A 163 -4.30 0.15 -16.93
N MET A 164 -4.45 -1.17 -17.03
CA MET A 164 -3.33 -2.10 -16.99
C MET A 164 -3.12 -2.73 -18.36
N THR A 165 -1.87 -2.80 -18.79
CA THR A 165 -1.47 -3.47 -20.04
C THR A 165 -0.28 -4.39 -19.82
N VAL A 166 -0.22 -5.44 -20.64
CA VAL A 166 0.92 -6.33 -20.74
C VAL A 166 1.33 -6.42 -22.21
N GLY A 167 2.44 -5.78 -22.55
CA GLY A 167 2.83 -5.51 -23.93
C GLY A 167 1.77 -4.63 -24.61
N ASN A 168 1.08 -5.16 -25.62
CA ASN A 168 0.03 -4.44 -26.36
C ASN A 168 -1.40 -4.83 -25.94
N ASN A 169 -1.56 -5.67 -24.91
CA ASN A 169 -2.86 -6.19 -24.50
C ASN A 169 -3.32 -5.49 -23.22
N THR A 170 -4.56 -5.01 -23.21
CA THR A 170 -5.24 -4.57 -21.99
C THR A 170 -5.58 -5.77 -21.11
N VAL A 171 -5.36 -5.62 -19.81
CA VAL A 171 -5.64 -6.63 -18.78
C VAL A 171 -6.60 -6.03 -17.76
N ASP A 172 -7.78 -6.65 -17.62
CA ASP A 172 -8.83 -6.19 -16.70
C ASP A 172 -8.88 -7.03 -15.41
N SER A 173 -7.93 -7.96 -15.22
CA SER A 173 -7.81 -8.76 -14.00
C SER A 173 -7.00 -8.07 -12.90
N TYR A 174 -6.36 -6.93 -13.18
CA TYR A 174 -5.62 -6.11 -12.21
C TYR A 174 -4.73 -6.92 -11.24
N ASP A 175 -5.03 -6.87 -9.95
CA ASP A 175 -4.30 -7.54 -8.87
C ASP A 175 -4.31 -9.07 -9.01
N ASP A 176 -5.39 -9.65 -9.55
CA ASP A 176 -5.49 -11.07 -9.89
C ASP A 176 -4.64 -11.48 -11.12
N TYR A 177 -3.98 -10.54 -11.80
CA TYR A 177 -3.14 -10.89 -12.95
C TYR A 177 -1.97 -11.80 -12.55
N LEU A 178 -2.01 -13.04 -13.03
CA LEU A 178 -0.96 -14.03 -12.79
C LEU A 178 0.32 -13.64 -13.52
N LEU A 179 1.42 -13.54 -12.78
CA LEU A 179 2.75 -13.22 -13.27
C LEU A 179 3.38 -14.43 -13.99
N VAL A 180 2.77 -14.92 -15.06
CA VAL A 180 3.24 -16.05 -15.86
C VAL A 180 3.68 -15.58 -17.25
N ASN A 181 4.72 -16.19 -17.82
CA ASN A 181 5.26 -15.83 -19.14
C ASN A 181 5.64 -14.33 -19.26
N THR A 182 6.32 -13.80 -18.26
CA THR A 182 6.59 -12.36 -18.00
C THR A 182 7.64 -11.72 -18.94
N SER A 183 7.61 -12.07 -20.22
CA SER A 183 8.52 -11.54 -21.25
C SER A 183 8.20 -10.11 -21.70
N GLU A 184 6.96 -9.67 -21.48
CA GLU A 184 6.47 -8.34 -21.84
C GLU A 184 6.42 -7.41 -20.62
N VAL A 185 6.48 -6.10 -20.86
CA VAL A 185 6.37 -5.09 -19.81
C VAL A 185 4.93 -5.00 -19.33
N ILE A 186 4.75 -4.98 -18.01
CA ILE A 186 3.50 -4.68 -17.34
C ILE A 186 3.48 -3.17 -17.08
N GLU A 187 2.46 -2.48 -17.59
CA GLU A 187 2.28 -1.04 -17.39
C GLU A 187 0.92 -0.76 -16.77
N ILE A 188 0.92 -0.09 -15.61
CA ILE A 188 -0.28 0.37 -14.91
C ILE A 188 -0.33 1.90 -15.02
N ARG A 189 -1.46 2.46 -15.45
CA ARG A 189 -1.63 3.90 -15.67
C ARG A 189 -2.91 4.37 -15.00
N TYR A 190 -2.79 5.26 -14.02
CA TYR A 190 -3.91 6.07 -13.56
C TYR A 190 -3.95 7.37 -14.37
N GLN A 191 -5.06 7.65 -15.03
CA GLN A 191 -5.16 8.77 -15.99
C GLN A 191 -6.56 9.37 -16.06
N SER A 192 -6.68 10.58 -16.58
CA SER A 192 -7.99 11.15 -16.93
C SER A 192 -8.65 10.33 -18.06
N ARG A 193 -9.97 10.16 -17.98
CA ARG A 193 -10.77 9.53 -19.03
C ARG A 193 -10.81 10.43 -20.27
N GLU A 194 -10.80 9.79 -21.44
CA GLU A 194 -11.03 10.47 -22.74
C GLU A 194 -12.49 10.88 -22.97
#